data_AF-A0A8T7MKK5-F1
#
_entry.id   AF-A0A8T7MKK5-F1
#
_cell.length_a   1.000
_cell.length_b   1.000
_cell.length_c   1.000
_cell.angle_alpha   90.00
_cell.angle_beta   90.00
_cell.angle_gamma   90.00
#
_symmetry.space_group_name_H-M   'P 1'
#
loop_
_entity.id
_entity.type
_entity.pdbx_description
1 polymer ?
#
loop_
_entity_poly.entity_id
_entity_poly.type
_entity_poly.pdbx_seq_one_letter_code
_entity_poly.pdbx_strand_id
1 'polypeptide(L)'
;MAYKQDGQDSDIFVQSCIITNNFPETLEEMLSVVEKHGEDGHGKWMSDMDLVMEYAKCDPDDYWCEWTVPKWLTIGDKVFFYHALGAKQRVPKLLRQARREYAPESDLAKLLEQAWNAVNPTDRTYEPQNDLVKLLEHCYELMEKYSGKIYGCAELIDKPKSLPEDEEGYIYISKIHIFENPIDRTDFREFIKISPGATITPLSGGSATQLKQRLGDHNQLPEYLQIANFEDKGFHNVNRDTWISISCAPHTRFRLEYQIRAYFIDFLLDELKDERSPLLEECECFKKDNSSKGIVDYFVRIEKTWLPVEAKLNILAERHLFLQTAKYLDLEKFVPKKGSNIGKPYEENISSYCLVIDLLGLYIVNKDGFVNCDYNNPVWRRVDIGRELIADIRSTLGKLISG
;
A
#
# COMPACT_ATOMS: atom_id res chain seq x y z
N MET A 1 8.54 -10.88 16.06
CA MET A 1 9.82 -11.63 16.02
C MET A 1 10.50 -11.33 14.71
N ALA A 2 11.60 -10.57 14.78
CA ALA A 2 12.39 -10.20 13.61
C ALA A 2 13.02 -11.45 12.98
N TYR A 3 12.92 -11.57 11.65
CA TYR A 3 13.71 -12.50 10.86
C TYR A 3 15.18 -12.06 10.95
N LYS A 4 15.92 -12.61 11.92
CA LYS A 4 17.36 -12.76 11.79
C LYS A 4 17.61 -14.11 11.13
N GLN A 5 17.89 -14.09 9.82
CA GLN A 5 18.64 -15.19 9.22
C GLN A 5 20.11 -14.92 9.48
N ASP A 6 20.74 -15.87 10.16
CA ASP A 6 22.16 -15.85 10.48
C ASP A 6 23.02 -15.75 9.21
N GLY A 7 23.99 -14.83 9.21
CA GLY A 7 25.30 -15.09 8.63
C GLY A 7 25.50 -14.92 7.12
N GLN A 8 24.70 -14.13 6.42
CA GLN A 8 25.11 -13.53 5.14
C GLN A 8 24.81 -12.04 5.16
N ASP A 9 25.84 -11.22 4.92
CA ASP A 9 25.69 -9.83 4.45
C ASP A 9 24.85 -9.89 3.16
N SER A 10 23.54 -9.88 3.33
CA SER A 10 22.59 -9.82 2.24
C SER A 10 22.19 -8.37 2.13
N ASP A 11 22.61 -7.72 1.04
CA ASP A 11 22.06 -6.44 0.65
C ASP A 11 20.53 -6.51 0.75
N ILE A 12 19.94 -5.75 1.68
CA ILE A 12 18.49 -5.74 1.86
C ILE A 12 17.93 -4.89 0.72
N PHE A 13 17.55 -5.56 -0.36
CA PHE A 13 16.86 -4.94 -1.48
C PHE A 13 15.48 -4.49 -1.05
N VAL A 14 15.22 -3.19 -1.16
CA VAL A 14 14.00 -2.54 -0.71
C VAL A 14 13.42 -1.66 -1.81
N GLN A 15 12.11 -1.51 -1.79
CA GLN A 15 11.40 -0.51 -2.58
C GLN A 15 11.17 0.76 -1.75
N SER A 16 10.77 1.82 -2.43
CA SER A 16 10.36 3.04 -1.73
C SER A 16 9.40 3.91 -2.50
N CYS A 17 8.67 4.72 -1.75
CA CYS A 17 7.84 5.80 -2.28
C CYS A 17 8.00 7.08 -1.45
N ILE A 18 7.58 8.19 -2.05
CA ILE A 18 7.27 9.42 -1.33
C ILE A 18 5.77 9.45 -1.07
N ILE A 19 5.39 9.76 0.16
CA ILE A 19 4.04 10.13 0.55
C ILE A 19 3.98 11.64 0.68
N THR A 20 3.02 12.24 -0.01
CA THR A 20 2.78 13.68 -0.02
C THR A 20 1.75 14.04 1.04
N ASN A 21 2.19 14.71 2.11
CA ASN A 21 1.28 15.36 3.06
C ASN A 21 0.74 16.63 2.40
N ASN A 22 -0.45 16.51 1.79
CA ASN A 22 -1.19 17.63 1.25
C ASN A 22 -1.85 18.42 2.39
N PHE A 23 -1.91 19.75 2.26
CA PHE A 23 -2.65 20.56 3.21
C PHE A 23 -4.10 20.74 2.74
N PRO A 24 -5.10 20.72 3.65
CA PRO A 24 -6.51 20.97 3.32
C PRO A 24 -6.74 22.23 2.49
N GLU A 25 -7.75 22.22 1.61
CA GLU A 25 -8.13 23.35 0.76
C GLU A 25 -9.16 24.28 1.41
N THR A 26 -9.94 23.72 2.36
CA THR A 26 -11.04 24.37 3.08
C THR A 26 -10.92 24.17 4.61
N LEU A 27 -11.61 25.01 5.39
CA LEU A 27 -11.67 24.83 6.85
C LEU A 27 -12.45 23.57 7.25
N GLU A 28 -13.46 23.19 6.46
CA GLU A 28 -14.22 21.95 6.67
C GLU A 28 -13.33 20.71 6.51
N GLU A 29 -12.51 20.65 5.45
CA GLU A 29 -11.51 19.60 5.30
C GLU A 29 -10.50 19.58 6.45
N MET A 30 -10.07 20.75 6.94
CA MET A 30 -9.17 20.83 8.09
C MET A 30 -9.83 20.28 9.37
N LEU A 31 -11.11 20.58 9.60
CA LEU A 31 -11.85 20.05 10.73
C LEU A 31 -12.06 18.55 10.62
N SER A 32 -12.30 18.02 9.42
CA SER A 32 -12.35 16.57 9.15
C SER A 32 -11.03 15.88 9.51
N VAL A 33 -9.88 16.47 9.20
CA VAL A 33 -8.56 15.94 9.60
C VAL A 33 -8.44 15.91 11.13
N VAL A 34 -8.83 17.00 11.80
CA VAL A 34 -8.79 17.08 13.27
C VAL A 34 -9.72 16.07 13.94
N GLU A 35 -10.93 15.90 13.40
CA GLU A 35 -11.92 14.95 13.89
C GLU A 35 -11.39 13.52 13.77
N LYS A 36 -10.88 13.15 12.59
CA LYS A 36 -10.24 11.84 12.35
C LYS A 36 -9.18 11.54 13.40
N HIS A 37 -8.21 12.44 13.59
CA HIS A 37 -7.11 12.20 14.54
C HIS A 37 -7.58 12.21 16.01
N GLY A 38 -8.67 12.92 16.30
CA GLY A 38 -9.30 12.95 17.62
C GLY A 38 -10.01 11.65 17.97
N GLU A 39 -10.69 11.02 17.01
CA GLU A 39 -11.33 9.70 17.15
C GLU A 39 -10.29 8.59 17.35
N ASP A 40 -9.16 8.69 16.67
CA ASP A 40 -8.04 7.74 16.76
C ASP A 40 -7.25 7.84 18.09
N GLY A 41 -7.60 8.79 18.97
CA GLY A 41 -7.00 8.94 20.29
C GLY A 41 -5.58 9.54 20.30
N HIS A 42 -5.12 10.08 19.16
CA HIS A 42 -3.75 10.62 19.00
C HIS A 42 -3.59 12.06 19.49
N GLY A 43 -4.69 12.72 19.86
CA GLY A 43 -4.72 14.07 20.39
C GLY A 43 -5.70 14.94 19.60
N LYS A 44 -6.45 15.80 20.30
CA LYS A 44 -7.30 16.79 19.64
C LYS A 44 -6.41 17.87 19.03
N TRP A 45 -6.74 18.33 17.83
CA TRP A 45 -6.10 19.44 17.11
C TRP A 45 -4.68 19.16 16.60
N MET A 46 -4.55 18.16 15.73
CA MET A 46 -3.31 17.88 15.00
C MET A 46 -3.58 17.87 13.49
N SER A 47 -2.60 18.29 12.70
CA SER A 47 -2.54 18.01 11.27
C SER A 47 -1.85 16.66 10.99
N ASP A 48 -1.98 16.15 9.77
CA ASP A 48 -1.22 14.98 9.29
C ASP A 48 0.29 15.09 9.57
N MET A 49 0.86 16.30 9.46
CA MET A 49 2.28 16.51 9.69
C MET A 49 2.63 16.48 11.17
N ASP A 50 1.78 17.06 12.03
CA ASP A 50 1.92 16.98 13.48
C ASP A 50 1.90 15.53 13.93
N LEU A 51 0.96 14.75 13.39
CA LEU A 51 0.83 13.33 13.67
C LEU A 51 2.14 12.59 13.38
N VAL A 52 2.70 12.74 12.17
CA VAL A 52 4.01 12.13 11.80
C VAL A 52 5.14 12.58 12.75
N MET A 53 5.16 13.85 13.14
CA MET A 53 6.19 14.38 14.05
C MET A 53 6.07 13.87 15.48
N GLU A 54 4.85 13.73 16.00
CA GLU A 54 4.64 13.16 17.33
C GLU A 54 5.04 11.68 17.36
N TYR A 55 4.66 10.91 16.33
CA TYR A 55 5.05 9.51 16.22
C TYR A 55 6.56 9.31 16.09
N ALA A 56 7.28 10.24 15.49
CA ALA A 56 8.74 10.19 15.45
C ALA A 56 9.42 10.33 16.83
N LYS A 57 8.69 10.78 17.85
CA LYS A 57 9.19 10.89 19.24
C LYS A 57 8.91 9.62 20.06
N CYS A 58 8.02 8.75 19.58
CA CYS A 58 7.66 7.52 20.26
C CYS A 58 8.74 6.45 20.10
N ASP A 59 8.82 5.52 21.06
CA ASP A 59 9.66 4.33 20.88
C ASP A 59 9.09 3.47 19.74
N PRO A 60 9.87 3.19 18.68
CA PRO A 60 9.41 2.40 17.55
C PRO A 60 8.95 0.97 17.91
N ASP A 61 9.42 0.43 19.04
CA ASP A 61 9.05 -0.91 19.50
C ASP A 61 7.73 -0.90 20.32
N ASP A 62 7.34 0.25 20.86
CA ASP A 62 6.13 0.41 21.69
C ASP A 62 4.96 1.08 20.96
N TYR A 63 5.21 1.75 19.83
CA TYR A 63 4.22 2.57 19.14
C TYR A 63 4.29 2.44 17.62
N TRP A 64 3.11 2.33 17.00
CA TRP A 64 2.92 2.31 15.55
C TRP A 64 1.96 3.41 15.12
N CYS A 65 2.09 3.87 13.87
CA CYS A 65 1.20 4.85 13.26
C CYS A 65 0.50 4.23 12.06
N GLU A 66 -0.83 4.34 12.02
CA GLU A 66 -1.60 3.99 10.83
C GLU A 66 -1.41 5.04 9.74
N TRP A 67 -0.96 4.60 8.56
CA TRP A 67 -0.76 5.46 7.41
C TRP A 67 -1.08 4.74 6.11
N THR A 68 -1.67 5.45 5.16
CA THR A 68 -1.96 4.88 3.83
C THR A 68 -0.67 4.74 3.05
N VAL A 69 -0.37 3.52 2.59
CA VAL A 69 0.77 3.26 1.72
C VAL A 69 0.41 2.30 0.58
N PRO A 70 1.20 2.24 -0.51
CA PRO A 70 0.88 1.35 -1.62
C PRO A 70 0.86 -0.13 -1.27
N LYS A 71 -0.08 -0.87 -1.87
CA LYS A 71 -0.23 -2.33 -1.73
C LYS A 71 1.01 -3.14 -2.15
N TRP A 72 1.89 -2.56 -2.97
CA TRP A 72 3.12 -3.20 -3.45
C TRP A 72 4.29 -3.11 -2.47
N LEU A 73 4.19 -2.24 -1.45
CA LEU A 73 5.21 -2.20 -0.42
C LEU A 73 5.11 -3.43 0.50
N THR A 74 6.24 -3.82 1.05
CA THR A 74 6.43 -4.97 1.94
C THR A 74 7.30 -4.59 3.14
N ILE A 75 7.37 -5.48 4.14
CA ILE A 75 8.20 -5.27 5.33
C ILE A 75 9.64 -4.98 4.93
N GLY A 76 10.23 -3.93 5.52
CA GLY A 76 11.56 -3.44 5.22
C GLY A 76 11.61 -2.38 4.13
N ASP A 77 10.54 -2.17 3.35
CA ASP A 77 10.51 -1.08 2.36
C ASP A 77 10.46 0.30 3.04
N LYS A 78 10.87 1.34 2.31
CA LYS A 78 11.02 2.69 2.86
C LYS A 78 9.96 3.66 2.37
N VAL A 79 9.47 4.49 3.27
CA VAL A 79 8.59 5.61 2.96
C VAL A 79 9.31 6.91 3.26
N PHE A 80 9.23 7.87 2.35
CA PHE A 80 9.70 9.24 2.56
C PHE A 80 8.51 10.19 2.67
N PHE A 81 8.53 11.11 3.62
CA PHE A 81 7.47 12.10 3.79
C PHE A 81 7.84 13.42 3.15
N TYR A 82 6.97 13.93 2.29
CA TYR A 82 7.11 15.20 1.60
C TYR A 82 5.96 16.12 1.99
N HIS A 83 6.27 17.31 2.49
CA HIS A 83 5.24 18.31 2.76
C HIS A 83 4.95 19.12 1.49
N ALA A 84 3.71 19.09 1.03
CA ALA A 84 3.34 19.63 -0.27
C ALA A 84 3.67 21.13 -0.39
N LEU A 85 4.30 21.52 -1.50
CA LEU A 85 4.58 22.93 -1.80
C LEU A 85 3.31 23.80 -1.84
N GLY A 86 2.15 23.20 -2.15
CA GLY A 86 0.85 23.88 -2.13
C GLY A 86 0.45 24.43 -0.75
N ALA A 87 1.04 23.91 0.33
CA ALA A 87 0.80 24.40 1.69
C ALA A 87 1.13 25.91 1.83
N LYS A 88 2.14 26.43 1.10
CA LYS A 88 2.49 27.86 1.09
C LYS A 88 1.33 28.78 0.69
N GLN A 89 0.39 28.27 -0.10
CA GLN A 89 -0.79 29.02 -0.52
C GLN A 89 -2.00 28.71 0.39
N ARG A 90 -2.18 27.45 0.76
CA ARG A 90 -3.34 26.97 1.50
C ARG A 90 -3.34 27.40 2.97
N VAL A 91 -2.23 27.21 3.69
CA VAL A 91 -2.15 27.52 5.13
C VAL A 91 -2.44 29.01 5.42
N PRO A 92 -1.82 30.00 4.74
CA PRO A 92 -2.11 31.40 5.03
C PRO A 92 -3.52 31.83 4.62
N LYS A 93 -4.10 31.20 3.59
CA LYS A 93 -5.48 31.41 3.17
C LYS A 93 -6.44 30.94 4.28
N LEU A 94 -6.27 29.70 4.74
CA LEU A 94 -7.10 29.12 5.79
C LEU A 94 -6.93 29.84 7.12
N LEU A 95 -5.71 30.19 7.53
CA LEU A 95 -5.47 30.96 8.75
C LEU A 95 -6.19 32.31 8.73
N ARG A 96 -6.14 33.05 7.62
CA ARG A 96 -6.89 34.32 7.48
C ARG A 96 -8.40 34.11 7.53
N GLN A 97 -8.90 33.06 6.88
CA GLN A 97 -10.31 32.71 6.93
C GLN A 97 -10.74 32.37 8.36
N ALA A 98 -9.97 31.53 9.05
CA ALA A 98 -10.25 31.12 10.41
C ALA A 98 -10.23 32.30 11.37
N ARG A 99 -9.27 33.23 11.23
CA ARG A 99 -9.26 34.46 12.02
C ARG A 99 -10.49 35.33 11.76
N ARG A 100 -10.94 35.46 10.51
CA ARG A 100 -12.16 36.24 10.20
C ARG A 100 -13.42 35.60 10.77
N GLU A 101 -13.51 34.27 10.75
CA GLU A 101 -14.72 33.53 11.11
C GLU A 101 -14.78 33.17 12.60
N TYR A 102 -13.63 33.02 13.26
CA TYR A 102 -13.53 32.45 14.61
C TYR A 102 -12.63 33.25 15.57
N ALA A 103 -11.91 34.29 15.14
CA ALA A 103 -11.23 35.14 16.10
C ALA A 103 -12.23 36.11 16.75
N PRO A 104 -12.15 36.35 18.07
CA PRO A 104 -12.92 37.39 18.74
C PRO A 104 -12.31 38.75 18.39
N GLU A 105 -12.58 39.29 17.20
CA GLU A 105 -12.21 40.67 16.84
C GLU A 105 -13.23 41.69 17.36
N SER A 106 -13.60 41.60 18.65
CA SER A 106 -14.16 42.76 19.34
C SER A 106 -13.65 42.82 20.79
N ASP A 107 -13.31 44.02 21.25
CA ASP A 107 -13.06 44.29 22.66
C ASP A 107 -14.24 43.85 23.55
N LEU A 108 -15.44 43.78 22.96
CA LEU A 108 -16.65 43.26 23.58
C LEU A 108 -16.60 41.74 23.86
N ALA A 109 -16.05 40.93 22.95
CA ALA A 109 -15.90 39.49 23.17
C ALA A 109 -14.88 39.19 24.29
N LYS A 110 -13.77 39.94 24.35
CA LYS A 110 -12.82 39.87 25.46
C LYS A 110 -13.44 40.30 26.80
N LEU A 111 -14.27 41.34 26.79
CA LEU A 111 -15.03 41.79 27.96
C LEU A 111 -16.05 40.74 28.42
N LEU A 112 -16.74 40.08 27.49
CA LEU A 112 -17.72 39.03 27.78
C LEU A 112 -17.05 37.75 28.30
N GLU A 113 -15.91 37.35 27.76
CA GLU A 113 -15.09 36.23 28.26
C GLU A 113 -14.57 36.53 29.66
N GLN A 114 -14.05 37.73 29.91
CA GLN A 114 -13.63 38.18 31.25
C GLN A 114 -14.80 38.20 32.24
N ALA A 115 -15.97 38.69 31.81
CA ALA A 115 -17.18 38.71 32.64
C ALA A 115 -17.71 37.29 32.93
N TRP A 116 -17.66 36.37 31.96
CA TRP A 116 -18.08 34.98 32.11
C TRP A 116 -17.16 34.21 33.07
N ASN A 117 -15.84 34.34 32.88
CA ASN A 117 -14.83 33.71 33.75
C ASN A 117 -14.86 34.24 35.20
N ALA A 118 -15.32 35.47 35.41
CA ALA A 118 -15.53 36.03 36.75
C ALA A 118 -16.76 35.44 37.47
N VAL A 119 -17.75 34.94 36.73
CA VAL A 119 -19.02 34.42 37.28
C VAL A 119 -19.00 32.89 37.41
N ASN A 120 -18.27 32.18 36.54
CA ASN A 120 -18.19 30.71 36.55
C ASN A 120 -16.72 30.21 36.61
N PRO A 121 -15.99 30.44 37.71
CA PRO A 121 -14.54 30.21 37.79
C PRO A 121 -14.13 28.73 37.70
N THR A 122 -15.06 27.80 37.86
CA THR A 122 -14.80 26.34 37.79
C THR A 122 -15.19 25.72 36.46
N ASP A 123 -15.86 26.45 35.57
CA ASP A 123 -16.31 25.96 34.28
C ASP A 123 -15.45 26.58 33.18
N ARG A 124 -14.25 26.01 33.00
CA ARG A 124 -13.42 26.30 31.82
C ARG A 124 -14.11 25.68 30.62
N THR A 125 -15.05 26.40 30.02
CA THR A 125 -15.65 26.03 28.75
C THR A 125 -14.54 25.95 27.71
N TYR A 126 -14.19 24.73 27.32
CA TYR A 126 -13.38 24.43 26.16
C TYR A 126 -13.98 25.16 24.94
N GLU A 127 -13.22 26.07 24.34
CA GLU A 127 -13.63 26.80 23.14
C GLU A 127 -12.88 26.27 21.90
N PRO A 128 -13.51 25.38 21.12
CA PRO A 128 -12.95 24.83 19.87
C PRO A 128 -12.40 25.89 18.90
N GLN A 129 -12.93 27.11 18.99
CA GLN A 129 -12.70 28.23 18.08
C GLN A 129 -11.26 28.78 18.18
N ASN A 130 -10.69 28.77 19.39
CA ASN A 130 -9.32 29.23 19.64
C ASN A 130 -8.30 28.18 19.18
N ASP A 131 -8.65 26.90 19.29
CA ASP A 131 -7.73 25.81 19.00
C ASP A 131 -7.54 25.59 17.49
N LEU A 132 -8.54 25.84 16.64
CA LEU A 132 -8.37 25.83 15.18
C LEU A 132 -7.40 26.92 14.72
N VAL A 133 -7.50 28.13 15.28
CA VAL A 133 -6.60 29.24 14.94
C VAL A 133 -5.18 28.92 15.39
N LYS A 134 -4.99 28.44 16.62
CA LYS A 134 -3.68 27.99 17.12
C LYS A 134 -3.09 26.87 16.27
N LEU A 135 -3.89 25.89 15.88
CA LEU A 135 -3.45 24.81 15.00
C LEU A 135 -2.99 25.36 13.65
N LEU A 136 -3.73 26.28 13.04
CA LEU A 136 -3.35 26.90 11.76
C LEU A 136 -2.14 27.83 11.89
N GLU A 137 -1.94 28.47 13.04
CA GLU A 137 -0.71 29.21 13.37
C GLU A 137 0.48 28.27 13.47
N HIS A 138 0.34 27.13 14.15
CA HIS A 138 1.39 26.13 14.21
C HIS A 138 1.68 25.52 12.83
N CYS A 139 0.64 25.17 12.07
CA CYS A 139 0.77 24.71 10.69
C CYS A 139 1.50 25.74 9.81
N TYR A 140 1.35 27.04 10.09
CA TYR A 140 2.09 28.09 9.38
C TYR A 140 3.60 28.01 9.68
N GLU A 141 3.99 27.78 10.93
CA GLU A 141 5.39 27.58 11.32
C GLU A 141 5.99 26.33 10.65
N LEU A 142 5.25 25.22 10.64
CA LEU A 142 5.67 23.98 9.97
C LEU A 142 5.77 24.17 8.45
N MET A 143 4.82 24.88 7.86
CA MET A 143 4.83 25.21 6.42
C MET A 143 6.07 26.01 6.03
N GLU A 144 6.44 27.04 6.80
CA GLU A 144 7.65 27.83 6.54
C GLU A 144 8.91 26.94 6.60
N LYS A 145 8.95 26.00 7.55
CA LYS A 145 10.10 25.11 7.73
C LYS A 145 10.20 24.02 6.65
N TYR A 146 9.08 23.39 6.29
CA TYR A 146 9.08 22.12 5.55
C TYR A 146 8.35 22.13 4.20
N SER A 147 7.60 23.18 3.86
CA SER A 147 6.81 23.15 2.61
C SER A 147 7.70 23.07 1.38
N GLY A 148 7.43 22.07 0.54
CA GLY A 148 8.27 21.73 -0.59
C GLY A 148 9.50 20.91 -0.22
N LYS A 149 9.55 20.28 0.95
CA LYS A 149 10.71 19.49 1.41
C LYS A 149 10.35 18.06 1.75
N ILE A 150 11.30 17.15 1.52
CA ILE A 150 11.29 15.81 2.11
C ILE A 150 11.85 15.94 3.52
N TYR A 151 10.99 15.72 4.52
CA TYR A 151 11.26 16.07 5.92
C TYR A 151 11.49 14.87 6.83
N GLY A 152 11.10 13.68 6.40
CA GLY A 152 11.32 12.47 7.18
C GLY A 152 11.26 11.20 6.35
N CYS A 153 11.55 10.08 6.98
CA CYS A 153 11.37 8.76 6.41
C CYS A 153 10.93 7.75 7.47
N ALA A 154 10.45 6.59 7.04
CA ALA A 154 10.06 5.48 7.90
C ALA A 154 10.41 4.14 7.24
N GLU A 155 10.44 3.09 8.07
CA GLU A 155 10.54 1.70 7.64
C GLU A 155 9.21 0.99 7.88
N LEU A 156 8.76 0.22 6.88
CA LEU A 156 7.59 -0.64 7.05
C LEU A 156 7.95 -1.84 7.94
N ILE A 157 7.21 -2.01 9.03
CA ILE A 157 7.34 -3.17 9.93
C ILE A 157 6.19 -4.17 9.79
N ASP A 158 5.12 -3.80 9.10
CA ASP A 158 3.99 -4.69 8.79
C ASP A 158 3.61 -4.59 7.31
N LYS A 159 2.79 -5.55 6.85
CA LYS A 159 2.30 -5.67 5.48
C LYS A 159 1.07 -4.78 5.25
N PRO A 160 0.86 -4.25 4.03
CA PRO A 160 -0.38 -3.55 3.67
C PRO A 160 -1.58 -4.45 3.86
N LYS A 161 -2.55 -3.97 4.65
CA LYS A 161 -3.80 -4.65 4.94
C LYS A 161 -4.96 -3.70 4.68
N SER A 162 -6.08 -4.24 4.22
CA SER A 162 -7.31 -3.46 4.26
C SER A 162 -7.88 -3.49 5.67
N LEU A 163 -8.17 -2.32 6.23
CA LEU A 163 -9.06 -2.22 7.39
C LEU A 163 -10.52 -2.45 6.94
N PRO A 164 -11.44 -2.85 7.83
CA PRO A 164 -12.84 -3.11 7.47
C PRO A 164 -13.62 -1.87 7.02
N GLU A 165 -13.20 -0.66 7.40
CA GLU A 165 -13.99 0.57 7.24
C GLU A 165 -13.53 1.50 6.08
N ASP A 166 -12.24 1.52 5.71
CA ASP A 166 -11.72 2.38 4.62
C ASP A 166 -11.22 1.73 3.31
N GLU A 167 -11.60 2.28 2.14
CA GLU A 167 -11.28 1.76 0.79
C GLU A 167 -9.77 1.69 0.45
N GLU A 168 -8.92 2.41 1.19
CA GLU A 168 -7.47 2.44 0.99
C GLU A 168 -6.77 1.55 2.01
N GLY A 169 -5.79 0.75 1.58
CA GLY A 169 -5.04 -0.11 2.49
C GLY A 169 -4.20 0.72 3.47
N TYR A 170 -4.31 0.42 4.77
CA TYR A 170 -3.52 1.04 5.82
C TYR A 170 -2.34 0.12 6.21
N ILE A 171 -1.22 0.74 6.60
CA ILE A 171 -0.10 0.08 7.27
C ILE A 171 0.27 0.80 8.55
N TYR A 172 0.74 0.02 9.51
CA TYR A 172 1.60 0.44 10.61
C TYR A 172 3.00 0.85 10.11
N ILE A 173 3.20 2.14 9.84
CA ILE A 173 4.53 2.69 9.68
C ILE A 173 5.17 2.84 11.07
N SER A 174 6.46 2.52 11.18
CA SER A 174 7.22 2.70 12.42
C SER A 174 8.62 3.21 12.11
N LYS A 175 9.40 3.46 13.16
CA LYS A 175 10.77 4.00 13.06
C LYS A 175 10.80 5.28 12.24
N ILE A 176 9.83 6.16 12.47
CA ILE A 176 9.79 7.45 11.78
C ILE A 176 11.00 8.26 12.24
N HIS A 177 11.78 8.72 11.27
CA HIS A 177 12.92 9.60 11.48
C HIS A 177 12.68 10.93 10.78
N ILE A 178 12.73 12.03 11.54
CA ILE A 178 12.65 13.39 11.02
C ILE A 178 14.07 13.89 10.77
N PHE A 179 14.33 14.36 9.56
CA PHE A 179 15.64 14.88 9.18
C PHE A 179 15.90 16.25 9.81
N GLU A 180 17.09 16.45 10.37
CA GLU A 180 17.53 17.76 10.88
C GLU A 180 17.60 18.81 9.77
N ASN A 181 18.08 18.39 8.59
CA ASN A 181 18.19 19.18 7.37
C ASN A 181 17.31 18.54 6.26
N PRO A 182 16.00 18.86 6.23
CA PRO A 182 15.09 18.43 5.17
C PRO A 182 15.58 18.87 3.78
N ILE A 183 15.40 18.01 2.78
CA ILE A 183 15.82 18.33 1.40
C ILE A 183 14.73 19.12 0.69
N ASP A 184 15.10 20.24 0.11
CA ASP A 184 14.20 21.06 -0.69
C ASP A 184 13.94 20.45 -2.06
N ARG A 185 12.72 20.64 -2.58
CA ARG A 185 12.32 20.21 -3.92
C ARG A 185 13.29 20.68 -5.00
N THR A 186 13.92 21.83 -4.84
CA THR A 186 14.92 22.32 -5.78
C THR A 186 16.11 21.37 -5.93
N ASP A 187 16.45 20.60 -4.90
CA ASP A 187 17.59 19.67 -4.87
C ASP A 187 17.27 18.29 -5.46
N PHE A 188 16.00 17.90 -5.54
CA PHE A 188 15.59 16.57 -6.05
C PHE A 188 14.72 16.57 -7.29
N ARG A 189 14.13 17.72 -7.69
CA ARG A 189 13.16 17.79 -8.81
C ARG A 189 13.69 17.33 -10.16
N GLU A 190 15.01 17.29 -10.35
CA GLU A 190 15.64 16.87 -11.59
C GLU A 190 15.54 15.35 -11.81
N PHE A 191 15.53 14.56 -10.73
CA PHE A 191 15.50 13.10 -10.79
C PHE A 191 14.27 12.48 -10.10
N ILE A 192 13.47 13.27 -9.37
CA ILE A 192 12.19 12.87 -8.79
C ILE A 192 11.11 13.88 -9.20
N LYS A 193 10.09 13.39 -9.92
CA LYS A 193 8.91 14.17 -10.28
C LYS A 193 7.75 13.82 -9.35
N ILE A 194 7.43 14.74 -8.44
CA ILE A 194 6.21 14.66 -7.63
C ILE A 194 5.08 15.36 -8.39
N SER A 195 4.08 14.58 -8.81
CA SER A 195 2.90 15.11 -9.50
C SER A 195 2.04 15.93 -8.54
N PRO A 196 1.57 17.13 -8.94
CA PRO A 196 0.61 17.88 -8.15
C PRO A 196 -0.67 17.05 -7.94
N GLY A 197 -1.07 16.83 -6.68
CA GLY A 197 -2.25 16.04 -6.33
C GLY A 197 -2.02 14.53 -6.18
N ALA A 198 -0.82 14.02 -6.46
CA ALA A 198 -0.50 12.62 -6.14
C ALA A 198 -0.17 12.48 -4.66
N THR A 199 -0.95 11.67 -3.94
CA THR A 199 -0.68 11.30 -2.54
C THR A 199 0.56 10.43 -2.43
N ILE A 200 0.82 9.58 -3.44
CA ILE A 200 1.94 8.63 -3.44
C ILE A 200 2.72 8.73 -4.74
N THR A 201 4.04 8.88 -4.64
CA THR A 201 4.99 8.87 -5.76
C THR A 201 5.98 7.71 -5.60
N PRO A 202 5.90 6.64 -6.42
CA PRO A 202 6.90 5.56 -6.40
C PRO A 202 8.29 6.07 -6.78
N LEU A 203 9.33 5.60 -6.10
CA LEU A 203 10.71 5.92 -6.43
C LEU A 203 11.35 4.76 -7.20
N SER A 204 11.93 5.03 -8.36
CA SER A 204 12.79 4.04 -9.04
C SER A 204 14.05 3.81 -8.23
N GLY A 205 14.74 2.69 -8.46
CA GLY A 205 15.96 2.38 -7.71
C GLY A 205 17.03 3.46 -7.81
N GLY A 206 17.28 3.97 -9.02
CA GLY A 206 18.22 5.07 -9.23
C GLY A 206 17.82 6.36 -8.52
N SER A 207 16.54 6.76 -8.57
CA SER A 207 16.06 7.97 -7.89
C SER A 207 16.11 7.84 -6.37
N ALA A 208 15.79 6.67 -5.82
CA ALA A 208 15.85 6.41 -4.38
C ALA A 208 17.30 6.40 -3.86
N THR A 209 18.23 5.78 -4.61
CA THR A 209 19.66 5.82 -4.28
C THR A 209 20.21 7.25 -4.29
N GLN A 210 19.88 8.04 -5.30
CA GLN A 210 20.29 9.45 -5.35
C GLN A 210 19.68 10.26 -4.20
N LEU A 211 18.41 10.05 -3.87
CA LEU A 211 17.77 10.71 -2.73
C LEU A 211 18.46 10.36 -1.41
N LYS A 212 18.72 9.07 -1.16
CA LYS A 212 19.46 8.60 0.02
C LYS A 212 20.83 9.26 0.14
N GLN A 213 21.57 9.37 -0.97
CA GLN A 213 22.86 10.04 -1.00
C GLN A 213 22.73 11.51 -0.59
N ARG A 214 21.82 12.26 -1.22
CA ARG A 214 21.58 13.67 -0.89
C ARG A 214 21.16 13.87 0.56
N LEU A 215 20.39 12.94 1.13
CA LEU A 215 20.01 12.99 2.55
C LEU A 215 21.24 12.80 3.42
N GLY A 216 22.09 11.83 3.09
CA GLY A 216 23.32 11.52 3.83
C GLY A 216 24.39 12.59 3.77
N ASP A 217 24.41 13.42 2.72
CA ASP A 217 25.33 14.55 2.60
C ASP A 217 25.10 15.63 3.68
N HIS A 218 23.88 15.68 4.25
CA HIS A 218 23.45 16.74 5.16
C HIS A 218 22.82 16.25 6.46
N ASN A 219 22.63 14.93 6.62
CA ASN A 219 21.97 14.34 7.79
C ASN A 219 22.68 13.06 8.23
N GLN A 220 22.62 12.79 9.53
CA GLN A 220 22.87 11.43 10.03
C GLN A 220 21.66 10.55 9.68
N LEU A 221 21.84 9.64 8.74
CA LEU A 221 20.76 8.73 8.35
C LEU A 221 20.50 7.69 9.45
N PRO A 222 19.25 7.25 9.66
CA PRO A 222 18.97 6.11 10.53
C PRO A 222 19.52 4.81 9.93
N GLU A 223 19.92 3.86 10.79
CA GLU A 223 20.58 2.61 10.39
C GLU A 223 19.82 1.87 9.28
N TYR A 224 18.50 1.73 9.42
CA TYR A 224 17.65 1.04 8.44
C TYR A 224 17.71 1.68 7.04
N LEU A 225 17.95 2.99 6.94
CA LEU A 225 18.10 3.70 5.68
C LEU A 225 19.54 3.62 5.17
N GLN A 226 20.54 3.61 6.06
CA GLN A 226 21.95 3.45 5.70
C GLN A 226 22.21 2.10 5.01
N ILE A 227 21.61 1.02 5.51
CA ILE A 227 21.80 -0.33 4.95
C ILE A 227 20.84 -0.66 3.80
N ALA A 228 19.86 0.21 3.53
CA ALA A 228 18.89 0.01 2.45
C ALA A 228 19.57 -0.01 1.08
N ASN A 229 19.37 -1.07 0.31
CA ASN A 229 19.77 -1.15 -1.09
C ASN A 229 18.54 -0.96 -1.99
N PHE A 230 18.53 0.12 -2.79
CA PHE A 230 17.43 0.43 -3.72
C PHE A 230 17.69 -0.06 -5.14
N GLU A 231 18.76 -0.81 -5.41
CA GLU A 231 19.05 -1.31 -6.75
C GLU A 231 17.84 -2.04 -7.35
N ASP A 232 17.40 -1.54 -8.50
CA ASP A 232 16.34 -2.17 -9.28
C ASP A 232 16.97 -3.23 -10.17
N LYS A 233 17.13 -4.45 -9.63
CA LYS A 233 17.32 -5.64 -10.47
C LYS A 233 15.97 -5.93 -11.14
N GLY A 234 15.60 -5.07 -12.07
CA GLY A 234 14.30 -5.11 -12.73
C GLY A 234 14.08 -6.42 -13.50
N PHE A 235 12.93 -6.53 -14.16
CA PHE A 235 12.54 -7.67 -14.98
C PHE A 235 13.30 -7.76 -16.33
N HIS A 236 14.57 -7.40 -16.34
CA HIS A 236 15.43 -7.50 -17.51
C HIS A 236 15.73 -8.96 -17.82
N ASN A 237 15.64 -9.33 -19.10
CA ASN A 237 15.93 -10.68 -19.59
C ASN A 237 15.06 -11.80 -18.99
N VAL A 238 13.88 -11.50 -18.46
CA VAL A 238 12.91 -12.53 -18.05
C VAL A 238 12.41 -13.27 -19.30
N ASN A 239 12.67 -14.57 -19.35
CA ASN A 239 12.25 -15.48 -20.41
C ASN A 239 12.01 -16.88 -19.83
N ARG A 240 11.68 -17.86 -20.69
CA ARG A 240 11.36 -19.24 -20.27
C ARG A 240 12.45 -19.93 -19.45
N ASP A 241 13.70 -19.55 -19.63
CA ASP A 241 14.84 -20.18 -18.95
C ASP A 241 15.23 -19.43 -17.67
N THR A 242 14.93 -18.13 -17.58
CA THR A 242 15.41 -17.24 -16.51
C THR A 242 14.33 -16.76 -15.56
N TRP A 243 13.04 -16.96 -15.88
CA TRP A 243 11.95 -16.40 -15.07
C TRP A 243 11.97 -16.92 -13.63
N ILE A 244 12.36 -18.17 -13.38
CA ILE A 244 12.45 -18.70 -12.00
C ILE A 244 13.52 -17.94 -11.22
N SER A 245 14.74 -17.86 -11.74
CA SER A 245 15.86 -17.23 -11.03
C SER A 245 15.70 -15.72 -10.84
N ILE A 246 14.87 -15.08 -11.67
CA ILE A 246 14.54 -13.65 -11.54
C ILE A 246 13.26 -13.49 -10.72
N SER A 247 12.12 -13.92 -11.23
CA SER A 247 10.80 -13.65 -10.64
C SER A 247 10.53 -14.36 -9.32
N CYS A 248 11.23 -15.46 -9.03
CA CYS A 248 11.15 -16.14 -7.73
C CYS A 248 12.29 -15.75 -6.79
N ALA A 249 13.20 -14.85 -7.19
CA ALA A 249 14.26 -14.42 -6.29
C ALA A 249 13.71 -13.67 -5.05
N PRO A 250 14.34 -13.84 -3.87
CA PRO A 250 13.92 -13.15 -2.64
C PRO A 250 13.94 -11.62 -2.74
N HIS A 251 14.81 -11.06 -3.60
CA HIS A 251 14.96 -9.62 -3.79
C HIS A 251 14.06 -9.04 -4.89
N THR A 252 13.37 -9.88 -5.67
CA THR A 252 12.49 -9.39 -6.72
C THR A 252 11.23 -8.79 -6.12
N ARG A 253 10.81 -7.66 -6.67
CA ARG A 253 9.67 -6.89 -6.18
C ARG A 253 8.80 -6.43 -7.34
N PHE A 254 7.50 -6.67 -7.25
CA PHE A 254 6.51 -6.27 -8.24
C PHE A 254 5.78 -5.03 -7.73
N ARG A 255 5.71 -3.97 -8.53
CA ARG A 255 5.02 -2.72 -8.18
C ARG A 255 3.58 -2.68 -8.68
N LEU A 256 3.32 -3.41 -9.75
CA LEU A 256 2.06 -3.34 -10.49
C LEU A 256 1.59 -4.75 -10.82
N GLU A 257 0.28 -4.95 -10.81
CA GLU A 257 -0.32 -6.26 -11.05
C GLU A 257 0.05 -6.83 -12.43
N TYR A 258 0.15 -6.00 -13.47
CA TYR A 258 0.59 -6.45 -14.79
C TYR A 258 2.02 -7.03 -14.77
N GLN A 259 2.89 -6.57 -13.86
CA GLN A 259 4.26 -7.09 -13.77
C GLN A 259 4.27 -8.50 -13.20
N ILE A 260 3.50 -8.75 -12.13
CA ILE A 260 3.41 -10.08 -11.55
C ILE A 260 2.72 -11.06 -12.51
N ARG A 261 1.72 -10.58 -13.26
CA ARG A 261 1.09 -11.32 -14.35
C ARG A 261 2.12 -11.72 -15.41
N ALA A 262 2.76 -10.74 -16.05
CA ALA A 262 3.64 -10.97 -17.20
C ALA A 262 4.95 -11.70 -16.88
N TYR A 263 5.56 -11.44 -15.73
CA TYR A 263 6.90 -11.96 -15.41
C TYR A 263 6.90 -13.17 -14.49
N PHE A 264 5.79 -13.49 -13.83
CA PHE A 264 5.69 -14.63 -12.92
C PHE A 264 4.52 -15.55 -13.26
N ILE A 265 3.29 -15.05 -13.18
CA ILE A 265 2.08 -15.88 -13.27
C ILE A 265 1.95 -16.52 -14.64
N ASP A 266 2.13 -15.76 -15.74
CA ASP A 266 1.98 -16.30 -17.09
C ASP A 266 2.96 -17.45 -17.36
N PHE A 267 4.22 -17.32 -16.92
CA PHE A 267 5.22 -18.39 -17.03
C PHE A 267 4.87 -19.60 -16.17
N LEU A 268 4.50 -19.37 -14.91
CA LEU A 268 4.11 -20.43 -13.99
C LEU A 268 2.91 -21.22 -14.53
N LEU A 269 1.86 -20.53 -15.01
CA LEU A 269 0.67 -21.17 -15.56
C LEU A 269 0.96 -21.89 -16.89
N ASP A 270 1.89 -21.38 -17.73
CA ASP A 270 2.34 -22.09 -18.93
C ASP A 270 3.02 -23.43 -18.60
N GLU A 271 3.70 -23.52 -17.45
CA GLU A 271 4.33 -24.76 -16.96
C GLU A 271 3.37 -25.70 -16.23
N LEU A 272 2.37 -25.15 -15.53
CA LEU A 272 1.39 -25.94 -14.80
C LEU A 272 0.34 -26.59 -15.70
N LYS A 273 0.03 -25.99 -16.86
CA LYS A 273 -1.08 -26.44 -17.70
C LYS A 273 -0.82 -27.74 -18.45
N ASP A 274 -1.89 -28.43 -18.81
CA ASP A 274 -1.85 -29.62 -19.65
C ASP A 274 -1.19 -29.31 -20.99
N GLU A 275 -0.44 -30.28 -21.51
CA GLU A 275 0.18 -30.15 -22.83
C GLU A 275 -0.88 -29.76 -23.87
N ARG A 276 -0.58 -28.74 -24.69
CA ARG A 276 -1.46 -28.22 -25.76
C ARG A 276 -2.78 -27.59 -25.30
N SER A 277 -3.02 -27.45 -23.99
CA SER A 277 -4.11 -26.61 -23.51
C SER A 277 -3.74 -25.13 -23.61
N PRO A 278 -4.69 -24.23 -23.94
CA PRO A 278 -4.46 -22.80 -23.92
C PRO A 278 -4.47 -22.27 -22.48
N LEU A 279 -3.65 -21.25 -22.22
CA LEU A 279 -3.88 -20.33 -21.11
C LEU A 279 -4.93 -19.32 -21.58
N LEU A 280 -6.05 -19.22 -20.86
CA LEU A 280 -7.18 -18.36 -21.23
C LEU A 280 -7.21 -17.17 -20.29
N GLU A 281 -7.39 -15.96 -20.82
CA GLU A 281 -7.33 -14.71 -20.07
C GLU A 281 -8.68 -13.98 -20.06
N GLU A 282 -8.95 -13.24 -18.99
CA GLU A 282 -10.12 -12.37 -18.83
C GLU A 282 -11.41 -13.12 -19.20
N CYS A 283 -11.70 -14.20 -18.48
CA CYS A 283 -12.81 -15.08 -18.80
C CYS A 283 -14.08 -14.61 -18.10
N GLU A 284 -15.13 -14.30 -18.88
CA GLU A 284 -16.45 -14.03 -18.33
C GLU A 284 -17.12 -15.34 -17.88
N CYS A 285 -17.70 -15.32 -16.69
CA CYS A 285 -18.16 -16.50 -15.99
C CYS A 285 -19.69 -16.49 -15.79
N PHE A 286 -20.33 -17.66 -15.97
CA PHE A 286 -21.77 -17.83 -15.96
C PHE A 286 -22.22 -19.00 -15.07
N LYS A 287 -23.37 -18.83 -14.40
CA LYS A 287 -24.09 -19.89 -13.66
C LYS A 287 -25.23 -20.52 -14.50
N LYS A 288 -25.89 -21.54 -13.94
CA LYS A 288 -27.08 -22.24 -14.49
C LYS A 288 -28.16 -21.34 -15.09
N ASP A 289 -28.39 -20.20 -14.46
CA ASP A 289 -29.40 -19.21 -14.88
C ASP A 289 -28.92 -18.31 -16.03
N ASN A 290 -27.72 -18.59 -16.57
CA ASN A 290 -27.03 -17.82 -17.59
C ASN A 290 -26.75 -16.36 -17.16
N SER A 291 -26.79 -16.06 -15.86
CA SER A 291 -26.38 -14.76 -15.35
C SER A 291 -24.86 -14.64 -15.30
N SER A 292 -24.32 -13.56 -15.87
CA SER A 292 -22.90 -13.22 -15.74
C SER A 292 -22.60 -12.88 -14.28
N LYS A 293 -21.58 -13.52 -13.71
CA LYS A 293 -21.18 -13.32 -12.31
C LYS A 293 -19.90 -12.52 -12.15
N GLY A 294 -19.14 -12.32 -13.23
CA GLY A 294 -17.89 -11.57 -13.21
C GLY A 294 -16.88 -12.08 -14.23
N ILE A 295 -15.68 -11.50 -14.18
CA ILE A 295 -14.53 -11.87 -15.01
C ILE A 295 -13.42 -12.41 -14.10
N VAL A 296 -12.92 -13.60 -14.40
CA VAL A 296 -11.73 -14.16 -13.76
C VAL A 296 -10.49 -13.89 -14.63
N ASP A 297 -9.35 -13.64 -14.00
CA ASP A 297 -8.12 -13.26 -14.72
C ASP A 297 -7.64 -14.35 -15.65
N TYR A 298 -7.63 -15.60 -15.18
CA TYR A 298 -7.24 -16.74 -16.00
C TYR A 298 -8.08 -18.00 -15.78
N PHE A 299 -8.06 -18.85 -16.80
CA PHE A 299 -8.33 -20.28 -16.67
C PHE A 299 -7.14 -21.08 -17.18
N VAL A 300 -6.74 -22.08 -16.39
CA VAL A 300 -5.68 -23.03 -16.73
C VAL A 300 -6.24 -24.45 -16.67
N ARG A 301 -5.83 -25.34 -17.59
CA ARG A 301 -6.27 -26.74 -17.55
C ARG A 301 -5.22 -27.61 -16.90
N ILE A 302 -5.58 -28.35 -15.85
CA ILE A 302 -4.68 -29.27 -15.13
C ILE A 302 -5.41 -30.61 -14.97
N GLU A 303 -4.79 -31.70 -15.43
CA GLU A 303 -5.37 -33.05 -15.40
C GLU A 303 -6.79 -33.09 -15.97
N LYS A 304 -6.99 -32.41 -17.10
CA LYS A 304 -8.24 -32.24 -17.86
C LYS A 304 -9.31 -31.36 -17.19
N THR A 305 -9.09 -30.86 -15.99
CA THR A 305 -9.99 -29.95 -15.26
C THR A 305 -9.55 -28.49 -15.45
N TRP A 306 -10.50 -27.61 -15.73
CA TRP A 306 -10.30 -26.16 -15.81
C TRP A 306 -10.32 -25.54 -14.42
N LEU A 307 -9.20 -24.94 -14.02
CA LEU A 307 -9.00 -24.27 -12.76
C LEU A 307 -9.05 -22.75 -13.00
N PRO A 308 -10.00 -22.02 -12.39
CA PRO A 308 -9.95 -20.55 -12.36
C PRO A 308 -8.73 -20.08 -11.55
N VAL A 309 -8.09 -19.02 -12.02
CA VAL A 309 -6.95 -18.39 -11.34
C VAL A 309 -7.19 -16.88 -11.23
N GLU A 310 -7.10 -16.36 -10.01
CA GLU A 310 -7.20 -14.95 -9.69
C GLU A 310 -5.80 -14.40 -9.37
N ALA A 311 -5.40 -13.35 -10.08
CA ALA A 311 -4.11 -12.69 -9.90
C ALA A 311 -4.30 -11.43 -9.05
N LYS A 312 -3.57 -11.33 -7.95
CA LYS A 312 -3.53 -10.12 -7.13
C LYS A 312 -2.11 -9.67 -6.92
N LEU A 313 -1.93 -8.38 -6.66
CA LEU A 313 -0.62 -7.90 -6.23
C LEU A 313 -0.35 -8.33 -4.78
N ASN A 314 -1.27 -8.06 -3.86
CA ASN A 314 -1.17 -8.43 -2.45
C ASN A 314 -2.56 -8.72 -1.88
N ILE A 315 -2.85 -9.97 -1.51
CA ILE A 315 -4.19 -10.37 -1.06
C ILE A 315 -4.57 -9.78 0.30
N LEU A 316 -3.61 -9.39 1.14
CA LEU A 316 -3.89 -8.76 2.43
C LEU A 316 -4.58 -7.40 2.27
N ALA A 317 -4.36 -6.74 1.14
CA ALA A 317 -4.97 -5.47 0.79
C ALA A 317 -6.29 -5.63 0.00
N GLU A 318 -6.84 -6.85 -0.10
CA GLU A 318 -8.05 -7.17 -0.84
C GLU A 318 -9.24 -7.47 0.09
N ARG A 319 -10.16 -6.51 0.22
CA ARG A 319 -11.37 -6.61 1.07
C ARG A 319 -12.31 -7.74 0.70
N HIS A 320 -12.46 -7.94 -0.60
CA HIS A 320 -13.56 -8.72 -1.17
C HIS A 320 -13.05 -9.96 -1.91
N LEU A 321 -11.88 -10.47 -1.55
CA LEU A 321 -11.27 -11.63 -2.19
C LEU A 321 -12.25 -12.80 -2.27
N PHE A 322 -12.87 -13.18 -1.15
CA PHE A 322 -13.82 -14.30 -1.12
C PHE A 322 -15.13 -14.00 -1.87
N LEU A 323 -15.60 -12.75 -1.85
CA LEU A 323 -16.78 -12.36 -2.65
C LEU A 323 -16.46 -12.41 -4.15
N GLN A 324 -15.21 -12.14 -4.53
CA GLN A 324 -14.75 -12.22 -5.90
C GLN A 324 -14.60 -13.69 -6.32
N THR A 325 -13.86 -14.50 -5.57
CA THR A 325 -13.64 -15.92 -5.92
C THR A 325 -14.93 -16.72 -5.89
N ALA A 326 -15.85 -16.46 -4.96
CA ALA A 326 -17.17 -17.13 -4.90
C ALA A 326 -18.00 -17.00 -6.19
N LYS A 327 -17.72 -16.00 -7.03
CA LYS A 327 -18.35 -15.87 -8.35
C LYS A 327 -17.97 -17.00 -9.30
N TYR A 328 -16.83 -17.66 -9.08
CA TYR A 328 -16.22 -18.61 -10.02
C TYR A 328 -16.07 -20.04 -9.49
N LEU A 329 -16.51 -20.35 -8.26
CA LEU A 329 -16.36 -21.68 -7.64
C LEU A 329 -17.51 -22.67 -7.97
N ASP A 330 -18.60 -22.19 -8.55
CA ASP A 330 -19.75 -23.00 -9.00
C ASP A 330 -20.17 -22.60 -10.42
N LEU A 331 -19.22 -22.68 -11.33
CA LEU A 331 -19.45 -22.31 -12.73
C LEU A 331 -19.91 -23.49 -13.57
N GLU A 332 -20.86 -23.20 -14.43
CA GLU A 332 -21.21 -24.12 -15.52
C GLU A 332 -20.53 -23.73 -16.81
N LYS A 333 -20.15 -22.46 -16.95
CA LYS A 333 -19.65 -21.94 -18.20
C LYS A 333 -18.73 -20.75 -17.98
N PHE A 334 -17.71 -20.69 -18.81
CA PHE A 334 -16.92 -19.47 -18.99
C PHE A 334 -16.58 -19.22 -20.45
N VAL A 335 -16.28 -17.95 -20.77
CA VAL A 335 -15.97 -17.48 -22.12
C VAL A 335 -14.80 -16.49 -22.07
N PRO A 336 -13.65 -16.80 -22.70
CA PRO A 336 -12.52 -15.87 -22.77
C PRO A 336 -12.91 -14.58 -23.51
N LYS A 337 -12.53 -13.42 -22.95
CA LYS A 337 -12.70 -12.11 -23.59
C LYS A 337 -11.40 -11.57 -24.19
N LYS A 338 -10.25 -12.13 -23.80
CA LYS A 338 -8.93 -11.70 -24.23
C LYS A 338 -8.06 -12.90 -24.62
N GLY A 339 -7.07 -12.64 -25.46
CA GLY A 339 -6.05 -13.62 -25.82
C GLY A 339 -6.54 -14.69 -26.79
N SER A 340 -6.26 -15.96 -26.49
CA SER A 340 -6.62 -17.09 -27.35
C SER A 340 -8.08 -17.51 -27.15
N ASN A 341 -8.71 -18.04 -28.21
CA ASN A 341 -10.06 -18.62 -28.17
C ASN A 341 -11.16 -17.67 -27.67
N ILE A 342 -11.03 -16.37 -27.94
CA ILE A 342 -12.03 -15.35 -27.59
C ILE A 342 -13.42 -15.78 -28.09
N GLY A 343 -14.41 -15.70 -27.21
CA GLY A 343 -15.80 -16.01 -27.53
C GLY A 343 -16.15 -17.51 -27.53
N LYS A 344 -15.16 -18.41 -27.41
CA LYS A 344 -15.41 -19.86 -27.33
C LYS A 344 -15.91 -20.24 -25.93
N PRO A 345 -17.09 -20.88 -25.80
CA PRO A 345 -17.58 -21.33 -24.50
C PRO A 345 -16.90 -22.62 -24.05
N TYR A 346 -16.73 -22.74 -22.73
CA TYR A 346 -16.21 -23.91 -22.04
C TYR A 346 -17.18 -24.29 -20.92
N GLU A 347 -17.69 -25.52 -20.93
CA GLU A 347 -18.85 -25.92 -20.11
C GLU A 347 -18.64 -27.24 -19.32
N GLU A 348 -17.45 -27.85 -19.40
CA GLU A 348 -17.16 -29.16 -18.79
C GLU A 348 -15.90 -29.14 -17.93
N ASN A 349 -15.89 -30.00 -16.90
CA ASN A 349 -14.75 -30.23 -15.99
C ASN A 349 -14.21 -28.92 -15.40
N ILE A 350 -15.08 -28.08 -14.85
CA ILE A 350 -14.67 -26.84 -14.19
C ILE A 350 -14.49 -27.11 -12.69
N SER A 351 -13.35 -26.71 -12.14
CA SER A 351 -13.00 -26.91 -10.74
C SER A 351 -13.90 -26.09 -9.82
N SER A 352 -14.20 -26.65 -8.65
CA SER A 352 -14.83 -25.94 -7.53
C SER A 352 -13.81 -25.26 -6.59
N TYR A 353 -12.55 -25.24 -7.01
CA TYR A 353 -11.46 -24.51 -6.36
C TYR A 353 -11.01 -23.36 -7.25
N CYS A 354 -10.42 -22.34 -6.64
CA CYS A 354 -9.75 -21.23 -7.30
C CYS A 354 -8.33 -21.14 -6.78
N LEU A 355 -7.39 -20.96 -7.71
CA LEU A 355 -6.00 -20.65 -7.38
C LEU A 355 -5.85 -19.13 -7.31
N VAL A 356 -5.46 -18.59 -6.16
CA VAL A 356 -5.13 -17.17 -6.02
C VAL A 356 -3.62 -17.05 -5.99
N ILE A 357 -3.05 -16.10 -6.75
CA ILE A 357 -1.58 -15.91 -6.82
C ILE A 357 -1.24 -14.45 -6.54
N ASP A 358 -0.26 -14.22 -5.65
CA ASP A 358 0.24 -12.88 -5.30
C ASP A 358 1.75 -12.80 -5.05
N LEU A 359 2.21 -11.65 -4.55
CA LEU A 359 3.61 -11.37 -4.20
C LEU A 359 4.27 -12.42 -3.27
N LEU A 360 3.50 -13.07 -2.40
CA LEU A 360 4.01 -14.05 -1.44
C LEU A 360 3.97 -15.47 -1.98
N GLY A 361 2.99 -15.81 -2.82
CA GLY A 361 2.87 -17.17 -3.36
C GLY A 361 1.49 -17.54 -3.88
N LEU A 362 1.20 -18.84 -3.82
CA LEU A 362 -0.01 -19.47 -4.32
C LEU A 362 -0.91 -19.90 -3.15
N TYR A 363 -2.19 -19.57 -3.24
CA TYR A 363 -3.22 -19.92 -2.28
C TYR A 363 -4.33 -20.69 -2.96
N ILE A 364 -4.96 -21.60 -2.22
CA ILE A 364 -6.08 -22.37 -2.71
C ILE A 364 -7.32 -21.91 -1.96
N VAL A 365 -8.37 -21.58 -2.71
CA VAL A 365 -9.65 -21.14 -2.17
C VAL A 365 -10.77 -22.04 -2.69
N ASN A 366 -11.71 -22.41 -1.82
CA ASN A 366 -12.96 -23.03 -2.19
C ASN A 366 -14.13 -22.28 -1.53
N LYS A 367 -15.35 -22.85 -1.62
CA LYS A 367 -16.57 -22.21 -1.08
C LYS A 367 -16.53 -21.96 0.42
N ASP A 368 -15.70 -22.72 1.15
CA ASP A 368 -15.56 -22.67 2.60
C ASP A 368 -14.39 -21.76 3.04
N GLY A 369 -13.64 -21.19 2.08
CA GLY A 369 -12.53 -20.28 2.33
C GLY A 369 -11.18 -20.85 1.87
N PHE A 370 -10.12 -20.54 2.60
CA PHE A 370 -8.78 -21.05 2.30
C PHE A 370 -8.66 -22.56 2.55
N VAL A 371 -7.86 -23.23 1.73
CA VAL A 371 -7.57 -24.67 1.83
C VAL A 371 -6.10 -24.86 2.16
N ASN A 372 -5.80 -25.26 3.40
CA ASN A 372 -4.44 -25.48 3.91
C ASN A 372 -3.51 -24.25 3.79
N CYS A 373 -4.07 -23.05 3.78
CA CYS A 373 -3.35 -21.78 3.75
C CYS A 373 -4.13 -20.70 4.51
N ASP A 374 -3.54 -19.52 4.64
CA ASP A 374 -4.20 -18.31 5.11
C ASP A 374 -3.59 -17.09 4.41
N TYR A 375 -4.05 -15.88 4.75
CA TYR A 375 -3.56 -14.64 4.14
C TYR A 375 -2.05 -14.39 4.26
N ASN A 376 -1.39 -14.98 5.26
CA ASN A 376 0.04 -14.82 5.51
C ASN A 376 0.87 -16.01 5.04
N ASN A 377 0.25 -17.19 4.96
CA ASN A 377 0.90 -18.47 4.72
C ASN A 377 0.32 -19.09 3.44
N PRO A 378 0.88 -18.78 2.26
CA PRO A 378 0.49 -19.48 1.02
C PRO A 378 0.84 -20.97 1.10
N VAL A 379 0.13 -21.79 0.33
CA VAL A 379 0.44 -23.22 0.18
C VAL A 379 1.85 -23.40 -0.38
N TRP A 380 2.19 -22.58 -1.39
CA TRP A 380 3.52 -22.55 -1.98
C TRP A 380 4.03 -21.11 -2.01
N ARG A 381 5.14 -20.85 -1.33
CA ARG A 381 5.78 -19.53 -1.32
C ARG A 381 6.46 -19.29 -2.66
N ARG A 382 6.29 -18.09 -3.23
CA ARG A 382 6.91 -17.66 -4.48
C ARG A 382 8.42 -17.90 -4.48
N VAL A 383 9.08 -17.59 -3.38
CA VAL A 383 10.55 -17.66 -3.26
C VAL A 383 11.11 -19.08 -3.24
N ASP A 384 10.26 -20.08 -2.99
CA ASP A 384 10.65 -21.49 -2.98
C ASP A 384 10.37 -22.18 -4.33
N ILE A 385 9.72 -21.48 -5.27
CA ILE A 385 9.36 -22.06 -6.57
C ILE A 385 10.62 -22.35 -7.38
N GLY A 386 10.83 -23.63 -7.62
CA GLY A 386 11.76 -24.18 -8.59
C GLY A 386 11.08 -25.28 -9.41
N ARG A 387 11.78 -25.82 -10.41
CA ARG A 387 11.21 -26.83 -11.34
C ARG A 387 10.66 -28.07 -10.62
N GLU A 388 11.34 -28.52 -9.55
CA GLU A 388 10.87 -29.64 -8.74
C GLU A 388 9.55 -29.30 -8.02
N LEU A 389 9.46 -28.10 -7.43
CA LEU A 389 8.23 -27.66 -6.76
C LEU A 389 7.08 -27.46 -7.75
N ILE A 390 7.34 -27.02 -8.98
CA ILE A 390 6.30 -26.90 -10.02
C ILE A 390 5.66 -28.26 -10.34
N ALA A 391 6.47 -29.32 -10.42
CA ALA A 391 5.96 -30.68 -10.61
C ALA A 391 5.09 -31.13 -9.42
N ASP A 392 5.49 -30.80 -8.19
CA ASP A 392 4.71 -31.07 -6.98
C ASP A 392 3.40 -30.27 -6.93
N ILE A 393 3.44 -28.97 -7.27
CA ILE A 393 2.27 -28.09 -7.39
C ILE A 393 1.27 -28.71 -8.36
N ARG A 394 1.71 -29.08 -9.57
CA ARG A 394 0.84 -29.68 -10.59
C ARG A 394 0.21 -30.99 -10.09
N SER A 395 1.01 -31.87 -9.49
CA SER A 395 0.54 -33.15 -8.91
C SER A 395 -0.50 -32.94 -7.81
N THR A 396 -0.25 -31.99 -6.90
CA THR A 396 -1.14 -31.68 -5.78
C THR A 396 -2.44 -31.05 -6.27
N LEU A 397 -2.37 -30.07 -7.17
CA LEU A 397 -3.56 -29.47 -7.79
C LEU A 397 -4.37 -30.52 -8.55
N GLY A 398 -3.74 -31.38 -9.34
CA GLY A 398 -4.41 -32.46 -10.06
C GLY A 398 -5.19 -33.40 -9.14
N LYS A 399 -4.58 -33.84 -8.02
CA LYS A 399 -5.28 -34.66 -7.02
C LYS A 399 -6.45 -33.93 -6.36
N LEU A 400 -6.28 -32.64 -6.10
CA LEU A 400 -7.28 -31.83 -5.41
C LEU A 400 -8.51 -31.54 -6.28
N ILE A 401 -8.32 -31.24 -7.56
CA ILE A 401 -9.39 -30.78 -8.46
C ILE A 401 -10.06 -31.91 -9.25
N SER A 402 -9.44 -33.10 -9.29
CA SER A 402 -10.00 -34.30 -9.94
C SER A 402 -10.70 -35.24 -8.95
N GLY A 403 -10.51 -35.05 -7.64
CA GLY A 403 -11.26 -35.73 -6.58
C GLY A 403 -12.53 -34.98 -6.23
#